data_AF-X0S3N1-F1
#
_entry.id   AF-X0S3N1-F1
#
_cell.length_a   1.000
_cell.length_b   1.000
_cell.length_c   1.000
_cell.angle_alpha   90.00
_cell.angle_beta   90.00
_cell.angle_gamma   90.00
#
_symmetry.space_group_name_H-M   'P 1'
#
loop_
_entity.id
_entity.type
_entity.pdbx_description
1 polymer ?
#
loop_
_entity_poly.entity_id
_entity_poly.type
_entity_poly.pdbx_seq_one_letter_code
_entity_poly.pdbx_strand_id
1 'polypeptide(L)'
;MHIGDLIKTTREIHQSYQAKAEKHPVEVISQEAANSFNKLLDESKRSFPENQLINKMQPVTPTQTQLAGLLAKLVVLEESLKAEMS
;
A
#
# COMPACT_ATOMS: atom_id res chain seq x y z
N MET A 1 -8.13 -4.29 -13.20
CA MET A 1 -8.38 -2.97 -12.58
C MET A 1 -7.63 -1.94 -13.39
N HIS A 2 -8.20 -0.75 -13.66
CA HIS A 2 -7.49 0.31 -14.40
C HIS A 2 -6.50 1.01 -13.46
N ILE A 3 -5.41 1.58 -14.00
CA ILE A 3 -4.35 2.21 -13.18
C ILE A 3 -4.90 3.32 -12.26
N GLY A 4 -5.85 4.11 -12.76
CA GLY A 4 -6.52 5.16 -11.98
C GLY A 4 -7.29 4.61 -10.78
N ASP A 5 -7.88 3.43 -10.89
CA ASP A 5 -8.61 2.79 -9.79
C ASP A 5 -7.64 2.29 -8.71
N LEU A 6 -6.47 1.77 -9.10
CA LEU A 6 -5.42 1.33 -8.17
C LEU A 6 -4.85 2.52 -7.38
N ILE A 7 -4.58 3.65 -8.05
CA ILE A 7 -4.12 4.88 -7.39
C ILE A 7 -5.20 5.39 -6.41
N LYS A 8 -6.47 5.42 -6.83
CA LYS A 8 -7.59 5.82 -5.97
C LYS A 8 -7.70 4.91 -4.75
N THR A 9 -7.67 3.59 -4.94
CA THR A 9 -7.73 2.61 -3.84
C THR A 9 -6.54 2.78 -2.88
N THR A 10 -5.34 3.02 -3.40
CA THR A 10 -4.15 3.28 -2.59
C THR A 10 -4.35 4.49 -1.68
N ARG A 11 -4.90 5.59 -2.21
CA ARG A 11 -5.21 6.81 -1.45
C ARG A 11 -6.28 6.60 -0.39
N GLU A 12 -7.34 5.87 -0.70
CA GLU A 12 -8.42 5.57 0.24
C GLU A 12 -7.90 4.76 1.44
N ILE A 13 -7.04 3.76 1.19
CA ILE A 13 -6.38 3.00 2.25
C ILE A 13 -5.44 3.91 3.06
N HIS A 14 -4.63 4.74 2.39
CA HIS A 14 -3.73 5.68 3.07
C HIS A 14 -4.49 6.63 4.01
N GLN A 15 -5.55 7.26 3.53
CA GLN A 15 -6.38 8.18 4.32
C GLN A 15 -7.05 7.49 5.52
N SER A 16 -7.51 6.24 5.34
CA SER A 16 -8.14 5.46 6.41
C SER A 16 -7.23 5.22 7.61
N TYR A 17 -5.91 5.12 7.38
CA TYR A 17 -4.92 4.85 8.45
C TYR A 17 -4.09 6.06 8.85
N GLN A 18 -4.13 7.15 8.09
CA GLN A 18 -3.29 8.34 8.32
C GLN A 18 -3.41 8.90 9.73
N ALA A 19 -4.63 9.26 10.14
CA ALA A 19 -4.87 9.90 11.44
C ALA A 19 -4.44 9.00 12.61
N LYS A 20 -4.56 7.68 12.45
CA LYS A 20 -4.15 6.71 13.48
C LYS A 20 -2.63 6.58 13.52
N ALA A 21 -1.97 6.49 12.38
CA ALA A 21 -0.51 6.40 12.29
C ALA A 21 0.19 7.68 12.80
N GLU A 22 -0.39 8.86 12.58
CA GLU A 22 0.15 10.13 13.10
C GLU A 22 0.17 10.15 14.64
N LYS A 23 -0.81 9.52 15.28
CA LYS A 23 -0.92 9.45 16.75
C LYS A 23 -0.18 8.25 17.35
N HIS A 24 -0.16 7.14 16.62
CA HIS A 24 0.35 5.85 17.09
C HIS A 24 1.24 5.18 16.01
N PRO A 25 2.36 5.79 15.63
CA PRO A 25 3.15 5.34 14.46
C PRO A 25 3.74 3.95 14.61
N VAL A 26 4.05 3.56 15.86
CA VAL A 26 4.65 2.26 16.21
C VAL A 26 3.63 1.17 16.55
N GLU A 27 2.33 1.51 16.57
CA GLU A 27 1.27 0.51 16.74
C GLU A 27 1.27 -0.44 15.54
N VAL A 28 1.12 -1.73 15.80
CA VAL A 28 1.05 -2.74 14.75
C VAL A 28 -0.27 -2.65 13.99
N ILE A 29 -0.23 -2.96 12.70
CA ILE A 29 -1.41 -2.88 11.84
C ILE A 29 -2.43 -3.98 12.18
N SER A 30 -3.71 -3.73 11.92
CA SER A 30 -4.76 -4.75 12.05
C SER A 30 -4.68 -5.78 10.92
N GLN A 31 -5.35 -6.93 11.11
CA GLN A 31 -5.50 -7.92 10.03
C GLN A 31 -6.19 -7.32 8.80
N GLU A 32 -7.18 -6.44 9.01
CA GLU A 32 -7.87 -5.73 7.94
C GLU A 32 -6.92 -4.85 7.13
N ALA A 33 -6.09 -4.05 7.82
CA ALA A 33 -5.08 -3.21 7.18
C ALA A 33 -4.09 -4.02 6.33
N ALA A 34 -3.64 -5.16 6.88
CA ALA A 34 -2.77 -6.08 6.16
C ALA A 34 -3.44 -6.67 4.92
N ASN A 35 -4.69 -7.13 5.04
CA ASN A 35 -5.45 -7.69 3.92
C ASN A 35 -5.68 -6.68 2.81
N SER A 36 -6.08 -5.45 3.17
CA SER A 36 -6.32 -4.38 2.20
C SER A 36 -5.06 -4.01 1.42
N PHE A 37 -3.92 -3.84 2.10
CA PHE A 37 -2.66 -3.57 1.42
C PHE A 37 -2.18 -4.75 0.56
N ASN A 38 -2.19 -5.98 1.10
CA ASN A 38 -1.68 -7.15 0.38
C ASN A 38 -2.51 -7.44 -0.87
N LYS A 39 -3.84 -7.29 -0.80
CA LYS A 39 -4.71 -7.42 -1.97
C LYS A 39 -4.38 -6.38 -3.04
N LEU A 40 -4.23 -5.11 -2.64
CA LEU A 40 -3.85 -4.03 -3.55
C LEU A 40 -2.48 -4.27 -4.17
N LEU A 41 -1.50 -4.75 -3.39
CA LEU A 41 -0.17 -5.08 -3.89
C LEU A 41 -0.20 -6.23 -4.90
N ASP A 42 -0.95 -7.29 -4.62
CA ASP A 42 -1.11 -8.43 -5.53
C ASP A 42 -1.78 -8.01 -6.85
N GLU A 43 -2.82 -7.18 -6.78
CA GLU A 43 -3.47 -6.62 -7.97
C GLU A 43 -2.51 -5.72 -8.77
N SER A 44 -1.74 -4.88 -8.08
CA SER A 44 -0.72 -4.02 -8.71
C SER A 44 0.37 -4.84 -9.42
N LYS A 45 0.88 -5.90 -8.78
CA LYS A 45 1.87 -6.81 -9.39
C LYS A 45 1.34 -7.51 -10.64
N ARG A 46 0.06 -7.92 -10.62
CA ARG A 46 -0.59 -8.55 -11.79
C ARG A 46 -0.82 -7.56 -12.92
N SER A 47 -1.17 -6.31 -12.59
CA SER A 47 -1.40 -5.26 -13.58
C SER A 47 -0.11 -4.68 -14.18
N PHE A 48 0.99 -4.65 -13.42
CA PHE A 48 2.27 -4.06 -13.82
C PHE A 48 3.45 -5.02 -13.57
N PRO A 49 3.51 -6.16 -14.28
CA PRO A 49 4.57 -7.17 -14.08
C PRO A 49 5.97 -6.65 -14.42
N GLU A 50 6.10 -5.64 -15.28
CA GLU A 50 7.39 -5.06 -15.65
C GLU A 50 7.88 -3.98 -14.66
N ASN A 51 7.01 -3.49 -13.76
CA ASN A 51 7.41 -2.49 -12.77
C ASN A 51 8.26 -3.15 -11.67
N GLN A 52 9.57 -2.91 -11.69
CA GLN A 52 10.50 -3.54 -10.74
C GLN A 52 10.26 -3.12 -9.29
N LEU A 53 9.79 -1.89 -9.04
CA LEU A 53 9.53 -1.40 -7.69
C LEU A 53 8.35 -2.16 -7.08
N ILE A 54 7.21 -2.19 -7.77
CA ILE A 54 5.99 -2.90 -7.35
C ILE A 54 6.31 -4.39 -7.11
N ASN A 55 7.08 -5.03 -7.98
CA ASN A 55 7.42 -6.45 -7.83
C ASN A 55 8.33 -6.76 -6.62
N LYS A 56 9.27 -5.85 -6.28
CA LYS A 56 10.18 -6.02 -5.12
C LYS A 56 9.49 -5.74 -3.79
N MET A 57 8.36 -5.05 -3.78
CA MET A 57 7.62 -4.78 -2.54
C MET A 57 7.15 -6.08 -1.88
N GLN A 58 7.40 -6.15 -0.58
CA GLN A 58 7.01 -7.29 0.26
C GLN A 58 5.63 -7.04 0.90
N PRO A 59 4.81 -8.11 1.04
CA PRO A 59 3.56 -8.04 1.78
C PRO A 59 3.80 -7.63 3.25
N VAL A 60 2.74 -7.25 3.92
CA VAL A 60 2.75 -6.84 5.33
C VAL A 60 1.99 -7.84 6.20
N THR A 61 2.34 -7.89 7.48
CA THR A 61 1.66 -8.76 8.47
C THR A 61 1.28 -7.95 9.71
N PRO A 62 0.16 -8.27 10.37
CA PRO A 62 -0.33 -7.52 11.53
C PRO A 62 0.54 -7.64 12.79
N THR A 63 1.51 -8.54 12.81
CA THR A 63 2.42 -8.74 13.97
C THR A 63 3.80 -8.14 13.77
N GLN A 64 4.17 -7.76 12.53
CA GLN A 64 5.52 -7.30 12.20
C GLN A 64 5.53 -5.91 11.56
N THR A 65 4.40 -5.45 11.02
CA THR A 65 4.32 -4.14 10.37
C THR A 65 3.64 -3.14 11.30
N GLN A 66 4.31 -2.02 11.53
CA GLN A 66 3.77 -0.85 12.23
C GLN A 66 2.97 0.05 11.29
N LEU A 67 2.04 0.85 11.80
CA LEU A 67 1.21 1.78 11.04
C LEU A 67 2.04 2.74 10.17
N ALA A 68 3.13 3.31 10.71
CA ALA A 68 4.03 4.15 9.92
C ALA A 68 4.68 3.38 8.75
N GLY A 69 5.04 2.11 8.97
CA GLY A 69 5.59 1.24 7.94
C GLY A 69 4.57 0.89 6.84
N LEU A 70 3.29 0.72 7.20
CA LEU A 70 2.21 0.57 6.22
C LEU A 70 2.03 1.82 5.36
N LEU A 71 1.99 3.01 5.97
CA LEU A 71 1.83 4.27 5.21
C LEU A 71 3.00 4.51 4.26
N ALA A 72 4.25 4.29 4.71
CA ALA A 72 5.41 4.42 3.84
C ALA A 72 5.32 3.49 2.62
N LYS A 73 4.86 2.26 2.80
CA LYS A 73 4.62 1.32 1.69
C LYS A 73 3.50 1.80 0.75
N LEU A 74 2.41 2.36 1.27
CA LEU A 74 1.33 2.91 0.44
C LEU A 74 1.81 4.09 -0.41
N VAL A 75 2.61 4.98 0.16
CA VAL A 75 3.22 6.11 -0.57
C VAL A 75 4.11 5.61 -1.71
N VAL A 76 5.02 4.67 -1.42
CA VAL A 76 5.90 4.10 -2.45
C VAL A 76 5.10 3.40 -3.56
N LEU A 77 4.02 2.71 -3.20
CA LEU A 77 3.14 2.08 -4.18
C LEU A 77 2.42 3.11 -5.06
N GLU A 78 1.86 4.16 -4.45
CA GLU A 78 1.17 5.23 -5.20
C GLU A 78 2.12 5.92 -6.19
N GLU A 79 3.32 6.29 -5.75
CA GLU A 79 4.32 6.93 -6.62
C GLU A 79 4.77 6.00 -7.76
N SER A 80 4.92 4.71 -7.48
CA SER A 80 5.24 3.71 -8.51
C SER A 80 4.10 3.60 -9.55
N LEU A 81 2.84 3.59 -9.10
CA LEU A 81 1.68 3.55 -9.99
C LEU A 81 1.53 4.85 -10.81
N LYS A 82 1.82 6.02 -10.23
CA LYS A 82 1.80 7.29 -10.99
C LYS A 82 2.85 7.32 -12.10
N ALA A 83 4.03 6.73 -11.85
CA ALA A 83 5.08 6.65 -12.86
C ALA A 83 4.67 5.82 -14.07
N GLU A 84 3.88 4.76 -13.87
CA GLU A 84 3.32 3.93 -14.96
C GLU A 84 2.20 4.63 -15.76
N MET A 85 1.63 5.72 -15.23
CA MET A 85 0.58 6.50 -15.90
C MET A 85 1.14 7.59 -16.83
N SER A 86 2.42 7.95 -16.67
CA SER A 86 3.09 9.05 -17.37
C SER A 86 3.70 8.59 -18.70
#